data_AF-A0A524M2N3-F1
#
_entry.id   AF-A0A524M2N3-F1
#
_cell.length_a   1.000
_cell.length_b   1.000
_cell.length_c   1.000
_cell.angle_alpha   90.00
_cell.angle_beta   90.00
_cell.angle_gamma   90.00
#
_symmetry.space_group_name_H-M   'P 1'
#
loop_
_entity.id
_entity.type
_entity.pdbx_description
1 polymer ?
#
loop_
_entity_poly.entity_id
_entity_poly.type
_entity_poly.pdbx_seq_one_letter_code
_entity_poly.pdbx_strand_id
1 'polypeptide(L)'
;MSEDVPESSEMIRSAVITILLTVVFLILGLALCVLSFTDIIGTSPVGALNSINPYVTGILEALTMLGTFIFLSVTVINLRMLLSEVRAGWLEVISVFIIIVAMAWVMFGSSVGGVTAVFSLGFVVYLSLLQE
;
A
#
# COMPACT_ATOMS: atom_id res chain seq x y z
N MET A 1 -6.29 17.00 -32.82
CA MET A 1 -5.74 17.00 -31.45
C MET A 1 -6.55 16.01 -30.64
N SER A 2 -6.02 14.80 -30.46
CA SER A 2 -6.56 13.75 -29.59
C SER A 2 -5.39 13.05 -28.89
N GLU A 3 -4.49 13.84 -28.32
CA GLU A 3 -3.24 13.38 -27.70
C GLU A 3 -3.36 13.17 -26.18
N ASP A 4 -4.54 13.41 -25.59
CA ASP A 4 -4.73 13.43 -24.13
C ASP A 4 -5.28 12.13 -23.52
N VAL A 5 -5.58 11.11 -24.33
CA VAL A 5 -5.94 9.78 -23.82
C VAL A 5 -4.75 8.86 -24.05
N PRO A 6 -4.05 8.40 -22.99
CA PRO A 6 -2.92 7.49 -23.15
C PRO A 6 -3.37 6.23 -23.91
N GLU A 7 -2.50 5.70 -24.77
CA GLU A 7 -2.81 4.48 -25.51
C GLU A 7 -3.22 3.37 -24.52
N SER A 8 -4.27 2.63 -24.87
CA SER A 8 -4.78 1.53 -24.05
C SER A 8 -3.70 0.50 -23.72
N SER A 9 -2.71 0.32 -24.61
CA SER A 9 -1.53 -0.52 -24.43
C SER A 9 -0.64 -0.07 -23.25
N GLU A 10 -0.42 1.24 -23.10
CA GLU A 10 0.40 1.83 -22.03
C GLU A 10 -0.32 1.79 -20.69
N MET A 11 -1.62 2.07 -20.69
CA MET A 11 -2.47 1.94 -19.50
C MET A 11 -2.50 0.51 -18.97
N ILE A 12 -2.66 -0.48 -19.86
CA ILE A 12 -2.64 -1.91 -19.50
C ILE A 12 -1.28 -2.30 -18.94
N ARG A 13 -0.18 -1.85 -19.58
CA ARG A 13 1.18 -2.15 -19.10
C ARG A 13 1.42 -1.59 -17.70
N SER A 14 1.01 -0.34 -17.46
CA SER A 14 1.11 0.31 -16.15
C SER A 14 0.24 -0.38 -15.09
N ALA A 15 -0.98 -0.80 -15.45
CA ALA A 15 -1.85 -1.57 -14.58
C ALA A 15 -1.22 -2.93 -14.20
N VAL A 16 -0.65 -3.66 -15.16
CA VAL A 16 0.01 -4.95 -14.89
C VAL A 16 1.20 -4.79 -13.94
N ILE A 17 2.04 -3.78 -14.16
CA ILE A 17 3.20 -3.51 -13.30
C ILE A 17 2.76 -3.16 -11.87
N THR A 18 1.76 -2.29 -11.73
CA THR A 18 1.25 -1.87 -10.42
C THR A 18 0.55 -3.00 -9.68
N ILE A 19 -0.17 -3.88 -10.39
CA ILE A 19 -0.74 -5.11 -9.81
C ILE A 19 0.37 -6.03 -9.30
N LEU A 20 1.39 -6.30 -10.12
CA LEU A 20 2.52 -7.14 -9.72
C LEU A 20 3.23 -6.58 -8.48
N LEU A 21 3.50 -5.27 -8.46
CA LEU A 21 4.12 -4.62 -7.31
C LEU A 21 3.22 -4.67 -6.08
N THR A 22 1.91 -4.42 -6.22
CA THR A 22 0.95 -4.54 -5.11
C THR A 22 0.97 -5.95 -4.52
N VAL A 23 0.94 -6.98 -5.36
CA VAL A 23 0.99 -8.38 -4.94
C VAL A 23 2.30 -8.69 -4.22
N VAL A 24 3.44 -8.23 -4.74
CA VAL A 24 4.76 -8.42 -4.09
C VAL A 24 4.78 -7.77 -2.71
N PHE A 25 4.35 -6.51 -2.59
CA PHE A 25 4.31 -5.82 -1.29
C PHE A 25 3.31 -6.47 -0.33
N LEU A 26 2.21 -7.00 -0.82
CA LEU A 26 1.24 -7.73 0.00
C LEU A 26 1.78 -9.08 0.47
N ILE A 27 2.51 -9.82 -0.37
CA ILE A 27 3.22 -11.04 0.03
C ILE A 27 4.27 -10.72 1.10
N LEU A 28 5.03 -9.62 0.92
CA LEU A 28 6.00 -9.17 1.92
C LEU A 28 5.32 -8.80 3.24
N GLY A 29 4.21 -8.06 3.20
CA GLY A 29 3.42 -7.74 4.38
C GLY A 29 2.89 -8.98 5.09
N LEU A 30 2.38 -9.97 4.34
CA LEU A 30 1.95 -11.25 4.90
C LEU A 30 3.12 -12.04 5.51
N ALA A 31 4.27 -12.07 4.84
CA ALA A 31 5.47 -12.75 5.35
C ALA A 31 5.94 -12.12 6.66
N LEU A 32 5.99 -10.79 6.74
CA LEU A 32 6.32 -10.07 7.98
C LEU A 32 5.28 -10.30 9.07
N CYS A 33 3.99 -10.32 8.73
CA CYS A 33 2.92 -10.61 9.68
C CYS A 33 3.08 -12.01 10.28
N VAL A 34 3.29 -13.04 9.45
CA VAL A 34 3.52 -14.42 9.90
C VAL A 34 4.76 -14.52 10.80
N LEU A 35 5.86 -13.86 10.44
CA LEU A 35 7.10 -13.87 11.21
C LEU A 35 7.04 -13.07 12.52
N SER A 36 6.01 -12.24 12.69
CA SER A 36 5.73 -11.44 13.88
C SER A 36 4.83 -12.14 14.90
N PHE A 37 4.18 -13.26 14.54
CA PHE A 37 3.41 -14.04 15.49
C PHE A 37 4.33 -14.70 16.53
N THR A 38 3.86 -14.64 17.80
CA THR A 38 4.60 -14.98 19.02
C THR A 38 5.23 -16.37 19.05
N ASP A 39 4.72 -17.31 18.26
CA ASP A 39 5.18 -18.70 18.25
C ASP A 39 6.48 -18.92 17.45
N ILE A 40 6.93 -17.94 16.64
CA ILE A 40 8.12 -18.06 15.76
C ILE A 40 9.21 -17.02 16.10
N ILE A 41 8.97 -16.11 17.05
CA ILE A 41 9.85 -14.97 17.38
C ILE A 41 11.27 -15.41 17.81
N GLY A 42 11.41 -16.60 18.41
CA GLY A 42 12.70 -17.10 18.89
C GLY A 42 13.71 -17.44 17.78
N THR A 43 13.26 -17.64 16.54
CA THR A 43 14.11 -18.00 15.39
C THR A 43 13.85 -17.17 14.13
N SER A 44 12.88 -16.23 14.17
CA SER A 44 12.54 -15.40 13.01
C SER A 44 13.48 -14.19 12.87
N PRO A 45 13.83 -13.77 11.64
CA PRO A 45 14.58 -12.54 11.40
C PRO A 45 13.91 -11.29 11.98
N VAL A 46 12.57 -11.29 12.02
CA VAL A 46 11.77 -10.21 12.61
C VAL A 46 11.89 -10.18 14.12
N GLY A 47 11.92 -11.35 14.78
CA GLY A 47 12.18 -11.47 16.21
C GLY A 47 13.59 -11.02 16.59
N ALA A 48 14.59 -11.35 15.77
CA ALA A 48 15.96 -10.86 15.94
C ALA A 48 16.04 -9.33 15.81
N LEU A 49 15.39 -8.73 14.81
CA LEU A 49 15.30 -7.27 14.65
C LEU A 49 14.58 -6.60 15.83
N ASN A 50 13.47 -7.19 16.28
CA ASN A 50 12.69 -6.70 17.42
C ASN A 50 13.52 -6.73 18.72
N SER A 51 14.38 -7.73 18.90
CA SER A 51 15.29 -7.83 20.05
C SER A 51 16.39 -6.76 20.07
N ILE A 52 16.75 -6.21 18.90
CA ILE A 52 17.73 -5.13 18.76
C ILE A 52 17.04 -3.78 18.95
N ASN A 53 15.96 -3.51 18.21
CA ASN A 53 15.14 -2.32 18.36
C ASN A 53 13.70 -2.55 17.85
N PRO A 54 12.69 -2.52 18.74
CA PRO A 54 11.30 -2.78 18.37
C PRO A 54 10.71 -1.73 17.42
N TYR A 55 11.22 -0.49 17.44
CA TYR A 55 10.72 0.56 16.57
C TYR A 55 11.13 0.37 15.11
N VAL A 56 12.28 -0.25 14.84
CA VAL A 56 12.76 -0.50 13.47
C VAL A 56 11.85 -1.50 12.78
N THR A 57 11.44 -2.55 13.50
CA THR A 57 10.48 -3.54 13.02
C THR A 57 9.13 -2.91 12.68
N GLY A 58 8.56 -2.12 13.61
CA GLY A 58 7.28 -1.46 13.36
C GLY A 58 7.29 -0.45 12.21
N ILE A 59 8.42 0.26 12.00
CA ILE A 59 8.59 1.15 10.85
C ILE A 59 8.65 0.35 9.55
N LEU A 60 9.38 -0.76 9.53
CA LEU A 60 9.52 -1.60 8.34
C LEU A 60 8.17 -2.20 7.93
N GLU A 61 7.40 -2.70 8.88
CA GLU A 61 6.02 -3.16 8.66
C GLU A 61 5.13 -2.03 8.13
N ALA A 62 5.19 -0.85 8.75
CA ALA A 62 4.40 0.31 8.30
C ALA A 62 4.78 0.76 6.88
N LEU A 63 6.06 0.72 6.51
CA LEU A 63 6.56 1.04 5.17
C LEU A 63 6.11 0.00 4.14
N THR A 64 6.07 -1.27 4.48
CA THR A 64 5.54 -2.29 3.56
C THR A 64 4.06 -2.07 3.28
N MET A 65 3.25 -1.77 4.30
CA MET A 65 1.83 -1.46 4.13
C MET A 65 1.60 -0.14 3.38
N LEU A 66 2.47 0.87 3.57
CA LEU A 66 2.46 2.09 2.77
C LEU A 66 2.74 1.78 1.29
N GLY A 67 3.72 0.91 1.01
CA GLY A 67 3.99 0.43 -0.35
C GLY A 67 2.75 -0.22 -0.97
N THR A 68 2.10 -1.12 -0.24
CA THR A 68 0.84 -1.73 -0.68
C THR A 68 -0.23 -0.66 -0.96
N PHE A 69 -0.39 0.35 -0.10
CA PHE A 69 -1.34 1.44 -0.31
C PHE A 69 -1.07 2.22 -1.59
N ILE A 70 0.19 2.62 -1.83
CA ILE A 70 0.56 3.41 -3.01
C ILE A 70 0.27 2.63 -4.29
N PHE A 71 0.76 1.40 -4.40
CA PHE A 71 0.59 0.62 -5.62
C PHE A 71 -0.87 0.22 -5.85
N LEU A 72 -1.60 -0.15 -4.79
CA LEU A 72 -3.02 -0.48 -4.89
C LEU A 72 -3.83 0.75 -5.31
N SER A 73 -3.52 1.94 -4.77
CA SER A 73 -4.19 3.18 -5.15
C SER A 73 -3.97 3.49 -6.64
N VAL A 74 -2.73 3.38 -7.12
CA VAL A 74 -2.42 3.58 -8.55
C VAL A 74 -3.13 2.54 -9.42
N THR A 75 -3.16 1.27 -9.00
CA THR A 75 -3.91 0.23 -9.70
C THR A 75 -5.40 0.57 -9.79
N VAL A 76 -6.04 0.97 -8.70
CA VAL A 76 -7.47 1.33 -8.70
C VAL A 76 -7.72 2.55 -9.58
N ILE A 77 -6.83 3.56 -9.56
CA ILE A 77 -6.92 4.74 -10.41
C ILE A 77 -6.85 4.34 -11.89
N ASN A 78 -5.85 3.54 -12.27
CA ASN A 78 -5.66 3.08 -13.65
C ASN A 78 -6.81 2.18 -14.12
N LEU A 79 -7.30 1.28 -13.26
CA LEU A 79 -8.39 0.36 -13.57
C LEU A 79 -9.71 1.10 -13.76
N ARG A 80 -9.99 2.12 -12.94
CA ARG A 80 -11.18 2.97 -13.11
C ARG A 80 -11.09 3.79 -14.40
N MET A 81 -9.93 4.37 -14.71
CA MET A 81 -9.71 5.09 -15.95
C MET A 81 -9.89 4.17 -17.17
N LEU A 82 -9.48 2.91 -17.08
CA LEU A 82 -9.63 1.91 -18.15
C LEU A 82 -11.08 1.45 -18.35
N LEU A 83 -11.84 1.26 -17.27
CA LEU A 83 -13.23 0.76 -17.33
C LEU A 83 -14.26 1.85 -17.59
N SER A 84 -14.02 3.06 -17.10
CA SER A 84 -15.02 4.12 -17.05
C SER A 84 -14.68 5.32 -17.93
N GLU A 85 -13.44 5.39 -18.45
CA GLU A 85 -12.84 6.58 -19.12
C GLU A 85 -12.88 7.87 -18.28
N VAL A 86 -13.38 7.79 -17.05
CA VAL A 86 -13.45 8.89 -16.08
C VAL A 86 -12.27 8.77 -15.13
N ARG A 87 -11.57 9.89 -14.93
CA ARG A 87 -10.46 10.00 -13.98
C ARG A 87 -10.95 9.55 -12.59
N ALA A 88 -10.18 8.69 -11.93
CA ALA A 88 -10.57 8.19 -10.62
C ALA A 88 -10.73 9.33 -9.61
N GLY A 89 -11.73 9.20 -8.75
CA GLY A 89 -12.15 10.24 -7.83
C GLY A 89 -11.55 10.00 -6.45
N TRP A 90 -11.82 10.96 -5.57
CA TRP A 90 -11.41 10.90 -4.18
C TRP A 90 -12.00 9.71 -3.42
N LEU A 91 -13.20 9.25 -3.81
CA LEU A 91 -13.87 8.12 -3.16
C LEU A 91 -13.06 6.83 -3.28
N GLU A 92 -12.45 6.56 -4.44
CA GLU A 92 -11.64 5.37 -4.65
C GLU A 92 -10.40 5.40 -3.76
N VAL A 93 -9.67 6.53 -3.75
CA VAL A 93 -8.45 6.67 -2.95
C VAL A 93 -8.76 6.55 -1.45
N ILE A 94 -9.83 7.19 -0.98
CA ILE A 94 -10.27 7.09 0.42
C ILE A 94 -10.70 5.66 0.77
N SER A 95 -11.38 4.95 -0.13
CA SER A 95 -11.78 3.57 0.12
C SER A 95 -10.58 2.65 0.27
N VAL A 96 -9.55 2.80 -0.59
CA VAL A 96 -8.29 2.05 -0.50
C VAL A 96 -7.54 2.38 0.78
N PHE A 97 -7.55 3.64 1.21
CA PHE A 97 -6.95 4.07 2.47
C PHE A 97 -7.56 3.34 3.66
N ILE A 98 -8.89 3.32 3.77
CA ILE A 98 -9.59 2.66 4.87
C ILE A 98 -9.28 1.17 4.90
N ILE A 99 -9.27 0.51 3.73
CA ILE A 99 -8.97 -0.92 3.60
C ILE A 99 -7.54 -1.21 4.10
N ILE A 100 -6.55 -0.44 3.66
CA ILE A 100 -5.15 -0.69 4.05
C ILE A 100 -4.93 -0.41 5.53
N VAL A 101 -5.52 0.65 6.09
CA VAL A 101 -5.40 0.92 7.53
C VAL A 101 -6.05 -0.19 8.36
N ALA A 102 -7.23 -0.66 7.96
CA ALA A 102 -7.88 -1.80 8.62
C ALA A 102 -7.03 -3.08 8.52
N MET A 103 -6.46 -3.36 7.36
CA MET A 103 -5.56 -4.51 7.17
C MET A 103 -4.29 -4.39 8.02
N ALA A 104 -3.64 -3.23 8.04
CA ALA A 104 -2.44 -3.01 8.84
C ALA A 104 -2.72 -3.20 10.34
N TRP A 105 -3.89 -2.74 10.79
CA TRP A 105 -4.32 -2.94 12.17
C TRP A 105 -4.56 -4.42 12.48
N VAL A 106 -5.26 -5.16 11.62
CA VAL A 106 -5.50 -6.60 11.83
C VAL A 106 -4.19 -7.41 11.79
N MET A 107 -3.26 -7.05 10.92
CA MET A 107 -2.02 -7.82 10.72
C MET A 107 -0.95 -7.53 11.77
N PHE A 108 -0.81 -6.28 12.21
CA PHE A 108 0.33 -5.83 13.02
C PHE A 108 -0.07 -5.07 14.29
N GLY A 109 -1.37 -4.87 14.52
CA GLY A 109 -1.88 -4.17 15.69
C GLY A 109 -2.01 -2.65 15.51
N SER A 110 -2.47 -1.98 16.57
CA SER A 110 -2.85 -0.56 16.52
C SER A 110 -1.67 0.40 16.33
N SER A 111 -0.47 0.02 16.78
CA SER A 111 0.73 0.84 16.63
C SER A 111 1.11 1.00 15.15
N VAL A 112 1.25 -0.12 14.44
CA VAL A 112 1.60 -0.14 13.01
C VAL A 112 0.45 0.41 12.17
N GLY A 113 -0.79 0.04 12.48
CA GLY A 113 -1.97 0.62 11.82
C GLY A 113 -2.02 2.15 11.92
N GLY A 114 -1.70 2.71 13.09
CA GLY A 114 -1.63 4.16 13.30
C GLY A 114 -0.52 4.83 12.48
N VAL A 115 0.70 4.26 12.48
CA VAL A 115 1.82 4.79 11.69
C VAL A 115 1.52 4.71 10.18
N THR A 116 0.97 3.59 9.71
CA THR A 116 0.55 3.42 8.31
C THR A 116 -0.54 4.42 7.93
N ALA A 117 -1.49 4.71 8.82
CA ALA A 117 -2.52 5.73 8.57
C ALA A 117 -1.92 7.13 8.40
N VAL A 118 -0.97 7.52 9.26
CA VAL A 118 -0.29 8.81 9.17
C VAL A 118 0.49 8.94 7.86
N PHE A 119 1.29 7.93 7.51
CA PHE A 119 2.04 7.95 6.25
C PHE A 119 1.14 7.93 5.02
N SER A 120 0.09 7.12 5.04
CA SER A 120 -0.87 7.05 3.93
C SER A 120 -1.65 8.36 3.77
N LEU A 121 -2.02 9.04 4.87
CA LEU A 121 -2.61 10.38 4.81
C LEU A 121 -1.65 11.40 4.18
N GLY A 122 -0.36 11.35 4.52
CA GLY A 122 0.66 12.18 3.87
C GLY A 122 0.69 11.97 2.35
N PHE A 123 0.57 10.72 1.89
CA PHE A 123 0.47 10.41 0.47
C PHE A 123 -0.84 10.90 -0.17
N VAL A 124 -1.97 10.81 0.53
CA VAL A 124 -3.26 11.36 0.05
C VAL A 124 -3.17 12.88 -0.13
N VAL A 125 -2.57 13.59 0.81
CA VAL A 125 -2.32 15.04 0.67
C VAL A 125 -1.36 15.33 -0.49
N TYR A 126 -0.34 14.51 -0.69
CA TYR A 126 0.53 14.65 -1.87
C TYR A 126 -0.25 14.50 -3.18
N LEU A 127 -1.14 13.51 -3.28
CA LEU A 127 -2.01 13.34 -4.45
C LEU A 127 -2.96 14.53 -4.64
N SER A 128 -3.44 15.15 -3.56
CA SER A 128 -4.31 16.32 -3.64
C SER A 128 -3.61 17.51 -4.27
N LEU A 129 -2.36 17.75 -3.88
CA LEU A 129 -1.54 18.84 -4.43
C LEU A 129 -1.18 18.63 -5.90
N LEU A 130 -1.16 17.38 -6.38
CA LEU A 130 -0.91 17.06 -7.80
C LEU A 130 -2.17 17.14 -8.68
N GLN A 131 -3.36 17.21 -8.07
CA GLN A 131 -4.62 17.33 -8.80
C GLN A 131 -5.04 18.78 -9.07
N GLU A 132 -4.39 19.76 -8.43
CA GLU A 132 -4.43 21.19 -8.77
C GLU A 132 -3.61 21.49 -10.03
#